data_AF-I9NLW2-F1
#
_entry.id   AF-I9NLW2-F1
#
_cell.length_a   1.000
_cell.length_b   1.000
_cell.length_c   1.000
_cell.angle_alpha   90.00
_cell.angle_beta   90.00
_cell.angle_gamma   90.00
#
_symmetry.space_group_name_H-M   'P 1'
#
loop_
_entity.id
_entity.type
_entity.pdbx_description
1 polymer ?
#
loop_
_entity_poly.entity_id
_entity_poly.type
_entity_poly.pdbx_seq_one_letter_code
_entity_poly.pdbx_strand_id
1 'polypeptide(L)'
;MEMDERILELKNSVKAAEKNAHADEAVERELTQSIYDETVDIFGYPTVFADRELLDGQISIRLPADFIPLEADVVQALFPLGNCPQLVLGNEPLYFMVGFNHTRHVVPEEQIKEFPKLARGLLEKGGPQVKVVKTETIHCGGRQVAKMDFISQTLEGALYNMMFYANVDARLLIGFVNFRYQDRKRLEPLAEEIIASYRILVNRE
;
A
#
# COMPACT_ATOMS: atom_id res chain seq x y z
N MET A 1 -10.13 -8.05 -41.34
CA MET A 1 -8.80 -8.66 -41.59
C MET A 1 -7.70 -7.79 -41.01
N GLU A 2 -7.45 -6.56 -41.48
CA GLU A 2 -6.40 -5.69 -40.89
C GLU A 2 -6.59 -5.35 -39.40
N MET A 3 -7.84 -5.21 -38.94
CA MET A 3 -8.12 -4.90 -37.53
C MET A 3 -7.81 -6.07 -36.59
N ASP A 4 -7.98 -7.31 -37.05
CA ASP A 4 -7.69 -8.51 -36.26
C ASP A 4 -6.16 -8.75 -36.15
N GLU A 5 -5.41 -8.45 -37.21
CA GLU A 5 -3.94 -8.53 -37.21
C GLU A 5 -3.32 -7.50 -36.26
N ARG A 6 -3.79 -6.24 -36.29
CA ARG A 6 -3.32 -5.20 -35.36
C ARG A 6 -3.64 -5.52 -33.90
N ILE A 7 -4.78 -6.12 -33.62
CA ILE A 7 -5.14 -6.58 -32.26
C ILE A 7 -4.21 -7.71 -31.81
N LEU A 8 -3.88 -8.65 -32.71
CA LEU A 8 -2.98 -9.75 -32.40
C LEU A 8 -1.55 -9.27 -32.14
N GLU A 9 -1.04 -8.35 -32.95
CA GLU A 9 0.26 -7.71 -32.75
C GLU A 9 0.34 -6.98 -31.41
N LEU A 10 -0.69 -6.19 -31.07
CA LEU A 10 -0.77 -5.48 -29.79
C LEU A 10 -0.77 -6.44 -28.59
N LYS A 11 -1.53 -7.54 -28.67
CA LYS A 11 -1.53 -8.56 -27.61
C LYS A 11 -0.16 -9.22 -27.46
N ASN A 12 0.53 -9.49 -28.56
CA ASN A 12 1.86 -10.08 -28.52
C ASN A 12 2.91 -9.10 -27.97
N SER A 13 2.81 -7.80 -28.30
CA SER A 13 3.71 -6.79 -27.76
C SER A 13 3.50 -6.57 -26.26
N VAL A 14 2.24 -6.54 -25.79
CA VAL A 14 1.92 -6.45 -24.36
C VAL A 14 2.48 -7.66 -23.60
N LYS A 15 2.24 -8.88 -24.09
CA LYS A 15 2.78 -10.11 -23.46
C LYS A 15 4.31 -10.14 -23.44
N ALA A 16 4.96 -9.66 -24.51
CA ALA A 16 6.42 -9.58 -24.57
C ALA A 16 6.96 -8.54 -23.57
N ALA A 17 6.31 -7.38 -23.46
CA ALA A 17 6.65 -6.35 -22.49
C ALA A 17 6.46 -6.86 -21.05
N GLU A 18 5.34 -7.52 -20.74
CA GLU A 18 5.10 -8.16 -19.45
C GLU A 18 6.19 -9.20 -19.15
N LYS A 19 6.48 -10.10 -20.08
CA LYS A 19 7.52 -11.12 -19.88
C LYS A 19 8.89 -10.50 -19.58
N ASN A 20 9.27 -9.44 -20.29
CA ASN A 20 10.53 -8.74 -20.06
C ASN A 20 10.52 -7.99 -18.72
N ALA A 21 9.41 -7.35 -18.35
CA ALA A 21 9.24 -6.68 -17.06
C ALA A 21 9.31 -7.67 -15.88
N HIS A 22 8.98 -8.94 -16.10
CA HIS A 22 9.06 -10.01 -15.09
C HIS A 22 10.33 -10.87 -15.20
N ALA A 23 11.30 -10.52 -16.05
CA ALA A 23 12.58 -11.22 -16.11
C ALA A 23 13.39 -11.00 -14.83
N ASP A 24 14.15 -12.01 -14.40
CA ASP A 24 14.94 -11.95 -13.15
C ASP A 24 15.87 -10.74 -13.10
N GLU A 25 16.54 -10.40 -14.20
CA GLU A 25 17.40 -9.22 -14.29
C GLU A 25 16.65 -7.89 -14.07
N ALA A 26 15.39 -7.80 -14.52
CA ALA A 26 14.57 -6.62 -14.28
C ALA A 26 14.20 -6.53 -12.79
N VAL A 27 13.81 -7.66 -12.18
CA VAL A 27 13.51 -7.73 -10.75
C VAL A 27 14.72 -7.36 -9.91
N GLU A 28 15.89 -7.92 -10.20
CA GLU A 28 17.12 -7.62 -9.43
C GLU A 28 17.53 -6.14 -9.56
N ARG A 29 17.34 -5.50 -10.72
CA ARG A 29 17.52 -4.04 -10.85
C ARG A 29 16.53 -3.28 -9.98
N GLU A 30 15.25 -3.66 -10.03
CA GLU A 30 14.23 -2.95 -9.26
C GLU A 30 14.46 -3.01 -7.76
N LEU A 31 15.00 -4.12 -7.26
CA LEU A 31 15.36 -4.31 -5.85
C LEU A 31 16.48 -3.40 -5.35
N THR A 32 17.22 -2.74 -6.25
CA THR A 32 18.28 -1.79 -5.88
C THR A 32 17.80 -0.34 -5.80
N GLN A 33 16.56 -0.08 -6.21
CA GLN A 33 15.97 1.26 -6.23
C GLN A 33 15.33 1.60 -4.88
N SER A 34 15.15 2.89 -4.64
CA SER A 34 14.49 3.44 -3.47
C SER A 34 13.45 4.48 -3.88
N ILE A 35 12.37 4.64 -3.12
CA ILE A 35 11.38 5.71 -3.34
C ILE A 35 11.97 7.12 -3.24
N TYR A 36 13.22 7.25 -2.80
CA TYR A 36 13.95 8.53 -2.73
C TYR A 36 14.80 8.81 -3.98
N ASP A 37 14.90 7.86 -4.91
CA ASP A 37 15.56 8.08 -6.19
C ASP A 37 14.74 9.04 -7.07
N GLU A 38 15.40 9.67 -8.06
CA GLU A 38 14.71 10.58 -9.00
C GLU A 38 13.58 9.89 -9.75
N THR A 39 13.73 8.59 -10.04
CA THR A 39 12.73 7.76 -10.72
C THR A 39 12.94 6.31 -10.29
N VAL A 40 11.84 5.60 -10.07
CA VAL A 40 11.79 4.18 -9.72
C VAL A 40 11.04 3.44 -10.82
N ASP A 41 11.69 2.48 -11.47
CA ASP A 41 11.04 1.56 -12.39
C ASP A 41 10.18 0.55 -11.62
N ILE A 42 8.88 0.48 -11.93
CA ILE A 42 7.95 -0.49 -11.35
C ILE A 42 7.26 -1.22 -12.50
N PHE A 43 7.60 -2.51 -12.70
CA PHE A 43 7.15 -3.30 -13.86
C PHE A 43 7.51 -2.65 -15.21
N GLY A 44 8.64 -1.95 -15.26
CA GLY A 44 9.08 -1.22 -16.46
C GLY A 44 8.39 0.12 -16.68
N TYR A 45 7.62 0.62 -15.71
CA TYR A 45 7.02 1.95 -15.74
C TYR A 45 7.79 2.90 -14.82
N PRO A 46 8.34 4.00 -15.35
CA PRO A 46 9.04 4.99 -14.55
C PRO A 46 8.05 5.71 -13.62
N THR A 47 8.30 5.64 -12.33
CA THR A 47 7.43 6.17 -11.27
C THR A 47 8.20 7.19 -10.44
N VAL A 48 7.63 8.38 -10.25
CA VAL A 48 8.20 9.41 -9.37
C VAL A 48 7.44 9.39 -8.05
N PHE A 49 8.18 9.46 -6.94
CA PHE A 49 7.61 9.51 -5.60
C PHE A 49 7.73 10.92 -5.01
N ALA A 50 6.70 11.36 -4.31
CA ALA A 50 6.65 12.67 -3.67
C ALA A 50 6.03 12.58 -2.27
N ASP A 51 6.45 13.47 -1.37
CA ASP A 51 5.77 13.65 -0.10
C ASP A 51 4.37 14.23 -0.34
N ARG A 52 3.36 13.59 0.25
CA ARG A 52 1.98 14.04 0.22
C ARG A 52 1.49 14.30 1.63
N GLU A 53 0.95 15.49 1.83
CA GLU A 53 0.28 15.85 3.07
C GLU A 53 -1.14 15.29 3.08
N LEU A 54 -1.54 14.72 4.21
CA LEU A 54 -2.88 14.15 4.44
C LEU A 54 -3.42 14.64 5.79
N LEU A 55 -4.72 14.44 6.02
CA LEU A 55 -5.43 14.86 7.24
C LEU A 55 -5.22 16.35 7.56
N ASP A 56 -5.52 17.21 6.59
CA ASP A 56 -5.37 18.67 6.70
C ASP A 56 -3.96 19.11 7.12
N GLY A 57 -2.94 18.42 6.59
CA GLY A 57 -1.53 18.74 6.87
C GLY A 57 -1.02 18.22 8.21
N GLN A 58 -1.73 17.32 8.89
CA GLN A 58 -1.25 16.72 10.15
C GLN A 58 -0.17 15.66 9.92
N ILE A 59 -0.18 15.00 8.76
CA ILE A 59 0.77 13.94 8.43
C ILE A 59 1.34 14.13 7.02
N SER A 60 2.52 13.58 6.80
CA SER A 60 3.14 13.44 5.48
C SER A 60 3.58 12.01 5.28
N ILE A 61 3.43 11.52 4.04
CA ILE A 61 3.91 10.21 3.62
C ILE A 61 4.31 10.28 2.15
N ARG A 62 5.36 9.57 1.76
CA ARG A 62 5.86 9.53 0.39
C ARG A 62 5.15 8.43 -0.39
N LEU A 63 4.58 8.80 -1.52
CA LEU A 63 3.76 7.96 -2.39
C LEU A 63 4.08 8.27 -3.85
N PRO A 64 3.69 7.43 -4.81
CA PRO A 64 3.74 7.81 -6.21
C PRO A 64 2.99 9.12 -6.44
N ALA A 65 3.62 10.04 -7.17
CA ALA A 65 3.13 11.39 -7.35
C ALA A 65 1.82 11.45 -8.17
N ASP A 66 1.56 10.42 -8.96
CA ASP A 66 0.39 10.27 -9.83
C ASP A 66 -0.79 9.56 -9.15
N PHE A 67 -0.65 9.14 -7.89
CA PHE A 67 -1.75 8.51 -7.16
C PHE A 67 -2.93 9.46 -6.96
N ILE A 68 -4.11 9.00 -7.36
CA ILE A 68 -5.37 9.72 -7.21
C ILE A 68 -6.26 9.02 -6.18
N PRO A 69 -7.14 9.78 -5.48
CA PRO A 69 -8.21 9.18 -4.71
C PRO A 69 -9.09 8.31 -5.61
N LEU A 70 -9.35 7.08 -5.17
CA LEU A 70 -10.33 6.23 -5.83
C LEU A 70 -11.75 6.72 -5.51
N GLU A 71 -12.64 6.60 -6.48
CA GLU A 71 -14.05 6.94 -6.32
C GLU A 71 -14.72 6.06 -5.26
N ALA A 72 -15.72 6.62 -4.58
CA ALA A 72 -16.34 5.96 -3.43
C ALA A 72 -17.03 4.63 -3.78
N ASP A 73 -17.60 4.52 -4.98
CA ASP A 73 -18.20 3.29 -5.50
C ASP A 73 -17.15 2.21 -5.78
N VAL A 74 -15.98 2.60 -6.31
CA VAL A 74 -14.83 1.71 -6.50
C VAL A 74 -14.34 1.20 -5.14
N VAL A 75 -14.18 2.09 -4.15
CA VAL A 75 -13.80 1.68 -2.79
C VAL A 75 -14.85 0.74 -2.18
N GLN A 76 -16.14 1.05 -2.31
CA GLN A 76 -17.21 0.19 -1.80
C GLN A 76 -17.17 -1.22 -2.43
N ALA A 77 -16.88 -1.30 -3.73
CA ALA A 77 -16.75 -2.56 -4.46
C ALA A 77 -15.54 -3.38 -4.00
N LEU A 78 -14.41 -2.72 -3.72
CA LEU A 78 -13.18 -3.36 -3.22
C LEU A 78 -13.30 -3.83 -1.76
N PHE A 79 -14.16 -3.20 -0.96
CA PHE A 79 -14.37 -3.50 0.46
C PHE A 79 -15.83 -3.92 0.77
N PRO A 80 -16.34 -5.03 0.18
CA PRO A 80 -17.76 -5.38 0.22
C PRO A 80 -18.27 -5.80 1.60
N LEU A 81 -17.38 -6.19 2.50
CA LEU A 81 -17.70 -6.62 3.87
C LEU A 81 -17.88 -5.43 4.85
N GLY A 82 -17.82 -4.19 4.35
CA GLY A 82 -17.89 -2.97 5.17
C GLY A 82 -16.53 -2.53 5.73
N ASN A 83 -16.54 -1.43 6.51
CA ASN A 83 -15.32 -0.75 7.02
C ASN A 83 -14.41 -0.19 5.93
N CYS A 84 -15.02 0.44 4.92
CA CYS A 84 -14.28 1.14 3.87
C CYS A 84 -13.33 2.19 4.49
N PRO A 85 -12.05 2.22 4.08
CA PRO A 85 -11.14 3.30 4.42
C PRO A 85 -11.73 4.65 3.98
N GLN A 86 -11.37 5.72 4.69
CA GLN A 86 -11.83 7.08 4.35
C GLN A 86 -11.16 7.60 3.08
N LEU A 87 -9.94 7.16 2.82
CA LEU A 87 -9.17 7.50 1.64
C LEU A 87 -8.48 6.25 1.13
N VAL A 88 -8.60 5.98 -0.17
CA VAL A 88 -7.80 4.99 -0.88
C VAL A 88 -7.19 5.70 -2.08
N LEU A 89 -5.88 5.55 -2.22
CA LEU A 89 -5.07 6.13 -3.28
C LEU A 89 -4.51 5.00 -4.15
N GLY A 90 -4.56 5.22 -5.45
CA GLY A 90 -3.98 4.35 -6.46
C GLY A 90 -4.04 5.01 -7.83
N ASN A 91 -3.43 4.36 -8.81
CA ASN A 91 -3.58 4.73 -10.21
C ASN A 91 -3.56 3.46 -11.06
N GLU A 92 -4.06 3.53 -12.30
CA GLU A 92 -3.90 2.45 -13.26
C GLU A 92 -2.55 2.57 -13.99
N PRO A 93 -1.84 1.44 -14.20
CA PRO A 93 -2.10 0.10 -13.67
C PRO A 93 -1.87 -0.01 -12.14
N LEU A 94 -2.78 -0.70 -11.45
CA LEU A 94 -2.84 -0.72 -9.99
C LEU A 94 -1.83 -1.71 -9.39
N TYR A 95 -0.58 -1.27 -9.24
CA TYR A 95 0.50 -2.11 -8.67
C TYR A 95 0.42 -2.25 -7.15
N PHE A 96 0.11 -1.17 -6.45
CA PHE A 96 -0.22 -1.17 -5.04
C PHE A 96 -1.29 -0.12 -4.76
N MET A 97 -2.12 -0.39 -3.76
CA MET A 97 -3.04 0.58 -3.19
C MET A 97 -2.52 1.03 -1.84
N VAL A 98 -2.69 2.32 -1.54
CA VAL A 98 -2.44 2.86 -0.21
C VAL A 98 -3.70 3.49 0.32
N GLY A 99 -4.12 3.16 1.53
CA GLY A 99 -5.30 3.77 2.10
C GLY A 99 -5.16 4.11 3.57
N PHE A 100 -6.05 4.98 4.02
CA PHE A 100 -6.02 5.61 5.33
C PHE A 100 -7.42 5.68 5.91
N ASN A 101 -7.51 5.45 7.21
CA ASN A 101 -8.72 5.64 8.00
C ASN A 101 -8.34 6.26 9.35
N HIS A 102 -8.66 7.54 9.52
CA HIS A 102 -8.52 8.26 10.79
C HIS A 102 -9.83 8.14 11.57
N THR A 103 -9.81 7.26 12.55
CA THR A 103 -11.01 6.86 13.28
C THR A 103 -11.34 7.85 14.40
N ARG A 104 -12.50 7.67 15.04
CA ARG A 104 -12.85 8.38 16.28
C ARG A 104 -12.33 7.68 17.54
N HIS A 105 -11.66 6.54 17.40
CA HIS A 105 -11.16 5.77 18.54
C HIS A 105 -9.94 6.45 19.14
N VAL A 106 -10.05 6.83 20.41
CA VAL A 106 -8.95 7.40 21.18
C VAL A 106 -7.97 6.29 21.56
N VAL A 107 -6.70 6.48 21.21
CA VAL A 107 -5.61 5.57 21.54
C VAL A 107 -4.42 6.38 22.02
N PRO A 108 -3.96 6.25 23.27
CA PRO A 108 -2.69 6.85 23.68
C PRO A 108 -1.52 6.30 22.86
N GLU A 109 -0.49 7.12 22.60
CA GLU A 109 0.67 6.71 21.79
C GLU A 109 1.33 5.43 22.34
N GLU A 110 1.40 5.27 23.67
CA GLU A 110 2.01 4.12 24.33
C GLU A 110 1.25 2.80 24.12
N GLN A 111 -0.03 2.90 23.73
CA GLN A 111 -0.91 1.77 23.48
C GLN A 111 -0.94 1.34 22.02
N ILE A 112 -0.34 2.12 21.11
CA ILE A 112 -0.41 1.84 19.66
C ILE A 112 0.20 0.47 19.32
N LYS A 113 1.28 0.08 20.02
CA LYS A 113 1.96 -1.21 19.85
C LYS A 113 1.08 -2.44 20.13
N GLU A 114 -0.02 -2.27 20.87
CA GLU A 114 -0.94 -3.37 21.18
C GLU A 114 -2.01 -3.56 20.10
N PHE A 115 -2.21 -2.59 19.20
CA PHE A 115 -3.24 -2.64 18.16
C PHE A 115 -3.10 -3.82 17.19
N PRO A 116 -1.90 -4.21 16.73
CA PRO A 116 -1.75 -5.40 15.89
C PRO A 116 -2.35 -6.67 16.50
N LYS A 117 -2.27 -6.84 17.84
CA LYS A 117 -2.86 -8.01 18.52
C LYS A 117 -4.38 -7.99 18.45
N LEU A 118 -4.99 -6.82 18.64
CA LEU A 118 -6.44 -6.63 18.53
C LEU A 118 -6.90 -6.85 17.08
N ALA A 119 -6.21 -6.23 16.12
CA ALA A 119 -6.50 -6.35 14.70
C ALA A 119 -6.40 -7.81 14.22
N ARG A 120 -5.36 -8.54 14.61
CA ARG A 120 -5.22 -9.98 14.34
C ARG A 120 -6.45 -10.76 14.83
N GLY A 121 -6.87 -10.53 16.07
CA GLY A 121 -8.02 -11.23 16.64
C GLY A 121 -9.34 -10.94 15.90
N LEU A 122 -9.49 -9.75 15.30
CA LEU A 122 -10.62 -9.42 14.44
C LEU A 122 -10.52 -10.08 13.07
N LEU A 123 -9.34 -10.06 12.44
CA LEU A 123 -9.11 -10.65 11.11
C LEU A 123 -9.29 -12.17 11.13
N GLU A 124 -8.74 -12.86 12.13
CA GLU A 124 -8.86 -14.31 12.28
C GLU A 124 -10.31 -14.76 12.53
N LYS A 125 -11.17 -13.88 13.07
CA LYS A 125 -12.59 -14.15 13.29
C LYS A 125 -13.47 -13.72 12.12
N GLY A 126 -13.08 -12.68 11.40
CA GLY A 126 -13.90 -11.98 10.41
C GLY A 126 -13.79 -12.50 8.98
N GLY A 127 -12.72 -13.23 8.63
CA GLY A 127 -12.52 -13.71 7.25
C GLY A 127 -11.90 -15.10 7.16
N PRO A 128 -12.36 -15.96 6.23
CA PRO A 128 -11.64 -17.18 5.89
C PRO A 128 -10.26 -16.81 5.33
N GLN A 129 -9.24 -17.57 5.74
CA GLN A 129 -7.91 -17.62 5.10
C GLN A 129 -7.00 -16.38 5.27
N VAL A 130 -7.21 -15.55 6.30
CA VAL A 130 -6.18 -14.58 6.71
C VAL A 130 -5.02 -15.30 7.40
N LYS A 131 -3.79 -15.05 6.93
CA LYS A 131 -2.56 -15.54 7.57
C LYS A 131 -1.67 -14.35 7.94
N VAL A 132 -1.55 -14.07 9.23
CA VAL A 132 -0.59 -13.09 9.73
C VAL A 132 0.84 -13.59 9.48
N VAL A 133 1.66 -12.73 8.89
CA VAL A 133 3.05 -12.99 8.54
C VAL A 133 3.99 -12.43 9.60
N LYS A 134 3.78 -11.17 9.99
CA LYS A 134 4.66 -10.45 10.92
C LYS A 134 3.89 -9.37 11.67
N THR A 135 4.28 -9.12 12.92
CA THR A 135 3.88 -7.94 13.68
C THR A 135 5.12 -7.29 14.26
N GLU A 136 5.24 -5.99 14.15
CA GLU A 136 6.39 -5.25 14.66
C GLU A 136 6.01 -3.85 15.12
N THR A 137 6.96 -3.20 15.79
CA THR A 137 6.89 -1.78 16.13
C THR A 137 8.08 -1.11 15.48
N ILE A 138 7.81 -0.16 14.61
CA ILE A 138 8.80 0.64 13.89
C ILE A 138 8.77 2.08 14.41
N HIS A 139 9.82 2.85 14.10
CA HIS A 139 9.89 4.26 14.42
C HIS A 139 9.94 5.06 13.13
N CYS A 140 8.93 5.90 12.91
CA CYS A 140 8.83 6.74 11.72
C CYS A 140 8.72 8.20 12.17
N GLY A 141 9.59 9.08 11.69
CA GLY A 141 9.57 10.50 12.08
C GLY A 141 9.65 10.75 13.59
N GLY A 142 10.34 9.89 14.34
CA GLY A 142 10.45 9.98 15.81
C GLY A 142 9.22 9.51 16.59
N ARG A 143 8.20 8.97 15.92
CA ARG A 143 6.97 8.43 16.53
C ARG A 143 6.96 6.91 16.49
N GLN A 144 6.31 6.32 17.48
CA GLN A 144 6.06 4.88 17.49
C GLN A 144 4.92 4.54 16.54
N VAL A 145 5.17 3.61 15.61
CA VAL A 145 4.18 3.08 14.67
C VAL A 145 4.13 1.57 14.84
N ALA A 146 2.94 1.03 15.02
CA ALA A 146 2.76 -0.42 15.06
C ALA A 146 2.45 -0.92 13.65
N LYS A 147 2.95 -2.09 13.27
CA LYS A 147 2.79 -2.63 11.92
C LYS A 147 2.42 -4.12 11.97
N MET A 148 1.58 -4.54 11.03
CA MET A 148 1.17 -5.93 10.85
C MET A 148 1.07 -6.28 9.38
N ASP A 149 1.78 -7.34 8.99
CA ASP A 149 1.76 -7.89 7.65
C ASP A 149 0.95 -9.18 7.64
N PHE A 150 0.09 -9.35 6.65
CA PHE A 150 -0.72 -10.54 6.51
C PHE A 150 -1.11 -10.80 5.06
N ILE A 151 -1.42 -12.06 4.78
CA ILE A 151 -1.93 -12.51 3.50
C ILE A 151 -3.43 -12.67 3.62
N SER A 152 -4.19 -12.10 2.68
CA SER A 152 -5.63 -12.32 2.53
C SER A 152 -5.94 -12.94 1.17
N GLN A 153 -7.03 -13.69 1.09
CA GLN A 153 -7.50 -14.32 -0.14
C GLN A 153 -8.69 -13.55 -0.69
N THR A 154 -8.66 -13.24 -1.98
CA THR A 154 -9.76 -12.62 -2.73
C THR A 154 -10.22 -13.56 -3.85
N LEU A 155 -11.28 -13.18 -4.57
CA LEU A 155 -11.70 -13.92 -5.77
C LEU A 155 -10.64 -13.91 -6.87
N GLU A 156 -9.80 -12.86 -6.92
CA GLU A 156 -8.78 -12.65 -7.95
C GLU A 156 -7.41 -13.22 -7.55
N GLY A 157 -7.25 -13.66 -6.30
CA GLY A 157 -6.02 -14.26 -5.78
C GLY A 157 -5.62 -13.72 -4.42
N ALA A 158 -4.39 -14.06 -4.01
CA ALA A 158 -3.85 -13.66 -2.71
C ALA A 158 -3.30 -12.23 -2.76
N LEU A 159 -3.63 -11.42 -1.75
CA LEU A 159 -3.05 -10.11 -1.51
C LEU A 159 -2.06 -10.18 -0.34
N TYR A 160 -0.95 -9.48 -0.48
CA TYR A 160 -0.09 -9.14 0.65
C TYR A 160 -0.49 -7.76 1.17
N ASN A 161 -0.75 -7.67 2.46
CA ASN A 161 -1.25 -6.46 3.10
C ASN A 161 -0.28 -6.07 4.21
N MET A 162 0.16 -4.82 4.19
CA MET A 162 0.99 -4.21 5.21
C MET A 162 0.18 -3.11 5.88
N MET A 163 -0.39 -3.41 7.04
CA MET A 163 -1.12 -2.43 7.84
C MET A 163 -0.21 -1.75 8.85
N PHE A 164 -0.37 -0.45 9.02
CA PHE A 164 0.29 0.30 10.08
C PHE A 164 -0.72 1.12 10.89
N TYR A 165 -0.37 1.35 12.15
CA TYR A 165 -1.21 2.01 13.13
C TYR A 165 -0.39 3.11 13.79
N ALA A 166 -0.95 4.32 13.80
CA ALA A 166 -0.33 5.47 14.42
C ALA A 166 -1.34 6.24 15.28
N ASN A 167 -0.83 6.97 16.26
CA ASN A 167 -1.58 8.01 16.95
C ASN A 167 -1.47 9.32 16.15
N VAL A 168 -2.60 9.92 15.80
CA VAL A 168 -2.68 11.28 15.24
C VAL A 168 -3.79 12.01 15.99
N ASP A 169 -3.45 13.10 16.67
CA ASP A 169 -4.41 13.89 17.45
C ASP A 169 -5.21 13.02 18.45
N ALA A 170 -4.48 12.23 19.26
CA ALA A 170 -5.03 11.28 20.23
C ALA A 170 -5.91 10.16 19.64
N ARG A 171 -6.07 10.10 18.32
CA ARG A 171 -6.95 9.17 17.61
C ARG A 171 -6.17 8.18 16.77
N LEU A 172 -6.77 7.00 16.58
CA LEU A 172 -6.18 5.93 15.80
C LEU A 172 -6.25 6.26 14.32
N LEU A 173 -5.08 6.35 13.70
CA LEU A 173 -4.89 6.24 12.25
C LEU A 173 -4.58 4.78 11.91
N ILE A 174 -5.34 4.23 10.97
CA ILE A 174 -5.07 2.95 10.32
C ILE A 174 -4.66 3.26 8.89
N GLY A 175 -3.44 2.91 8.53
CA GLY A 175 -2.96 2.95 7.16
C GLY A 175 -2.68 1.56 6.62
N PHE A 176 -2.72 1.39 5.31
CA PHE A 176 -2.30 0.15 4.67
C PHE A 176 -1.61 0.41 3.34
N VAL A 177 -0.72 -0.51 2.97
CA VAL A 177 -0.27 -0.75 1.59
C VAL A 177 -0.67 -2.18 1.24
N ASN A 178 -1.31 -2.40 0.09
CA ASN A 178 -1.59 -3.75 -0.38
C ASN A 178 -1.26 -3.91 -1.86
N PHE A 179 -0.88 -5.13 -2.22
CA PHE A 179 -0.54 -5.54 -3.59
C PHE A 179 -0.71 -7.06 -3.72
N ARG A 180 -0.66 -7.57 -4.95
CA ARG A 180 -0.78 -9.02 -5.20
C ARG A 180 0.40 -9.76 -4.60
N TYR A 181 0.15 -10.89 -3.95
CA TYR A 181 1.17 -11.68 -3.27
C TYR A 181 2.29 -12.16 -4.21
N GLN A 182 1.99 -12.44 -5.48
CA GLN A 182 2.97 -12.85 -6.48
C GLN A 182 4.04 -11.78 -6.76
N ASP A 183 3.70 -10.51 -6.53
CA ASP A 183 4.56 -9.35 -6.79
C ASP A 183 5.38 -8.95 -5.54
N ARG A 184 5.21 -9.68 -4.43
CA ARG A 184 5.79 -9.36 -3.12
C ARG A 184 7.29 -9.14 -3.15
N LYS A 185 8.05 -10.00 -3.87
CA LYS A 185 9.52 -9.88 -3.92
C LYS A 185 9.94 -8.47 -4.32
N ARG A 186 9.23 -7.86 -5.28
CA ARG A 186 9.53 -6.55 -5.87
C ARG A 186 8.96 -5.39 -5.07
N LEU A 187 7.72 -5.53 -4.60
CA LEU A 187 6.96 -4.40 -4.04
C LEU A 187 7.10 -4.26 -2.53
N GLU A 188 7.42 -5.33 -1.80
CA GLU A 188 7.58 -5.25 -0.34
C GLU A 188 8.64 -4.23 0.09
N PRO A 189 9.85 -4.15 -0.52
CA PRO A 189 10.85 -3.14 -0.16
C PRO A 189 10.34 -1.70 -0.33
N LEU A 190 9.69 -1.39 -1.46
CA LEU A 190 9.13 -0.05 -1.70
C LEU A 190 7.98 0.26 -0.73
N ALA A 191 7.13 -0.73 -0.42
CA ALA A 191 6.05 -0.57 0.54
C ALA A 191 6.56 -0.36 1.98
N GLU A 192 7.66 -1.00 2.37
CA GLU A 192 8.35 -0.71 3.64
C GLU A 192 8.83 0.73 3.69
N GLU A 193 9.46 1.23 2.61
CA GLU A 193 9.90 2.62 2.54
C GLU A 193 8.74 3.62 2.56
N ILE A 194 7.62 3.31 1.90
CA ILE A 194 6.39 4.12 1.96
C ILE A 194 5.95 4.26 3.42
N ILE A 195 5.81 3.15 4.16
CA ILE A 195 5.41 3.19 5.57
C ILE A 195 6.47 3.90 6.43
N ALA A 196 7.76 3.66 6.18
CA ALA A 196 8.86 4.29 6.93
C ALA A 196 8.93 5.81 6.70
N SER A 197 8.48 6.29 5.54
CA SER A 197 8.44 7.72 5.21
C SER A 197 7.34 8.50 5.97
N TYR A 198 6.40 7.79 6.60
CA TYR A 198 5.35 8.39 7.42
C TYR A 198 5.95 9.28 8.50
N ARG A 199 5.40 10.49 8.63
CA ARG A 199 5.76 11.42 9.70
C ARG A 199 4.59 12.30 10.05
N ILE A 200 4.51 12.66 11.33
CA ILE A 200 3.60 13.72 11.79
C ILE A 200 4.25 15.06 11.43
N LEU A 201 3.47 15.94 10.81
CA LEU A 201 3.85 17.33 10.62
C LEU A 201 3.44 18.05 11.90
N VAL A 202 4.42 18.44 12.71
CA VAL A 202 4.15 19.24 13.90
C VAL A 202 3.59 20.58 13.43
N ASN A 203 2.40 20.95 13.91
CA ASN A 203 1.77 22.24 13.62
C ASN A 203 2.83 23.34 13.70
N ARG A 204 3.06 24.04 12.60
CA ARG A 204 3.65 25.38 12.65
C ARG A 204 2.62 26.22 13.41
N GLU A 205 2.93 26.52 14.67
CA GLU A 205 2.25 27.57 15.43
C GLU A 205 2.24 28.90 14.65
#